data_AF-A0A2J6QMC8-F1
#
_entry.id   AF-A0A2J6QMC8-F1
#
_cell.length_a   1.000
_cell.length_b   1.000
_cell.length_c   1.000
_cell.angle_alpha   90.00
_cell.angle_beta   90.00
_cell.angle_gamma   90.00
#
_symmetry.space_group_name_H-M   'P 1'
#
loop_
_entity.id
_entity.type
_entity.pdbx_description
1 polymer ?
#
loop_
_entity_poly.entity_id
_entity_poly.type
_entity_poly.pdbx_seq_one_letter_code
_entity_poly.pdbx_strand_id
1 'polypeptide(L)'
;MGDISKSKAGQGPKELSYPVLKQRLLSKPGRVLPPPPSAPSQSLTHAISSLFLHPSVETALHLLNDDLVSAHFLVRHMQAPPQFESMMLHGILHRIEGDYENVRAWYRDVKDSDVFRTVWGDDGSEKAMDFVRKIEILRKEAKHQDVSEVHQLEDGSKQEIKTVLEFCEKKFGTQKLDEARAVWVQDEKSSGKGSDMVVGGEGWRQF
;
A
#
# COMPACT_ATOMS: atom_id res chain seq x y z
N MET A 1 9.68 41.89 42.33
CA MET A 1 9.26 41.83 40.93
C MET A 1 10.44 41.32 40.13
N GLY A 2 10.39 40.04 39.73
CA GLY A 2 11.43 39.38 38.95
C GLY A 2 10.76 38.26 38.17
N ASP A 3 10.46 38.56 36.91
CA ASP A 3 9.85 37.65 35.95
C ASP A 3 10.76 36.45 35.69
N ILE A 4 10.23 35.25 35.93
CA ILE A 4 10.79 34.00 35.39
C ILE A 4 9.72 33.40 34.48
N SER A 5 9.61 33.95 33.27
CA SER A 5 8.94 33.29 32.17
C SER A 5 9.86 32.18 31.63
N LYS A 6 9.66 30.95 32.12
CA LYS A 6 10.17 29.75 31.46
C LYS A 6 9.30 29.49 30.23
N SER A 7 9.84 29.78 29.05
CA SER A 7 9.32 29.29 27.78
C SER A 7 9.43 27.76 27.76
N LYS A 8 8.31 27.05 27.94
CA LYS A 8 8.19 25.66 27.50
C LYS A 8 8.06 25.70 25.98
N ALA A 9 9.17 25.49 25.27
CA ALA A 9 9.10 25.07 23.88
C ALA A 9 8.33 23.74 23.85
N GLY A 10 7.08 23.78 23.38
CA GLY A 10 6.32 22.59 23.08
C GLY A 10 7.09 21.82 22.02
N GLN A 11 7.60 20.64 22.37
CA GLN A 11 8.00 19.67 21.37
C GLN A 11 6.72 19.26 20.65
N GLY A 12 6.52 19.78 19.43
CA GLY A 12 5.50 19.27 18.54
C GLY A 12 5.68 17.75 18.36
N PRO A 13 4.63 17.03 17.95
CA PRO A 13 4.73 15.60 17.71
C PRO A 13 5.93 15.32 16.79
N LYS A 14 6.86 14.50 17.27
CA LYS A 14 8.10 14.19 16.56
C LYS A 14 7.73 13.45 15.27
N GLU A 15 7.85 14.11 14.12
CA GLU A 15 7.60 13.50 12.82
C GLU A 15 8.47 12.25 12.66
N LEU A 16 7.84 11.13 12.28
CA LEU A 16 8.54 9.88 12.07
C LEU A 16 9.24 9.93 10.72
N SER A 17 10.58 9.85 10.74
CA SER A 17 11.37 9.73 9.51
C SER A 17 10.99 8.47 8.73
N TYR A 18 11.11 8.51 7.40
CA TYR A 18 10.84 7.38 6.52
C TYR A 18 11.48 6.04 6.95
N PRO A 19 12.79 5.96 7.29
CA PRO A 19 13.41 4.68 7.66
C PRO A 19 12.79 4.05 8.92
N VAL A 20 12.46 4.88 9.92
CA VAL A 20 11.81 4.44 11.17
C VAL A 20 10.39 3.95 10.87
N LEU A 21 9.68 4.64 9.99
CA LEU A 21 8.32 4.28 9.57
C LEU A 21 8.33 2.93 8.84
N LYS A 22 9.22 2.76 7.85
CA LYS A 22 9.42 1.50 7.11
C LYS A 22 9.75 0.35 8.06
N GLN A 23 10.69 0.54 8.98
CA GLN A 23 11.07 -0.50 9.96
C GLN A 23 9.88 -0.94 10.82
N ARG A 24 9.09 0.02 11.32
CA ARG A 24 7.92 -0.25 12.17
C ARG A 24 6.79 -0.94 11.40
N LEU A 25 6.60 -0.61 10.13
CA LEU A 25 5.59 -1.25 9.30
C LEU A 25 5.97 -2.69 8.95
N LEU A 26 7.24 -2.94 8.63
CA LEU A 26 7.74 -4.28 8.30
C LEU A 26 7.85 -5.24 9.50
N SER A 27 7.68 -4.75 10.73
CA SER A 27 7.66 -5.63 11.91
C SER A 27 6.34 -6.37 12.09
N LYS A 28 5.30 -6.03 11.32
CA LYS A 28 3.99 -6.70 11.34
C LYS A 28 3.93 -7.83 10.30
N PRO A 29 3.09 -8.86 10.50
CA PRO A 29 2.76 -9.80 9.43
C PRO A 29 2.05 -9.08 8.28
N GLY A 30 2.18 -9.60 7.06
CA GLY A 30 1.50 -9.03 5.90
C GLY A 30 0.07 -9.52 5.83
N ARG A 31 -0.89 -8.64 5.57
CA ARG A 31 -2.30 -9.06 5.48
C ARG A 31 -2.56 -9.91 4.26
N VAL A 32 -3.38 -10.95 4.47
CA VAL A 32 -3.90 -11.81 3.41
C VAL A 32 -5.42 -11.84 3.38
N LEU A 33 -6.08 -11.35 4.44
CA LEU A 33 -7.53 -11.25 4.57
C LEU A 33 -7.93 -9.80 4.90
N PRO A 34 -9.18 -9.42 4.62
CA PRO A 34 -9.65 -8.06 4.87
C PRO A 34 -9.47 -7.67 6.35
N PRO A 35 -8.79 -6.55 6.64
CA PRO A 35 -8.66 -6.08 8.00
C PRO A 35 -9.99 -5.51 8.52
N PRO A 36 -10.25 -5.53 9.84
CA PRO A 36 -11.33 -4.74 10.41
C PRO A 36 -11.07 -3.23 10.19
N PRO A 37 -12.10 -2.37 10.17
CA PRO A 37 -11.93 -0.92 9.97
C PRO A 37 -11.00 -0.23 10.97
N SER A 38 -10.80 -0.82 12.15
CA SER A 38 -9.92 -0.32 13.21
C SER A 38 -8.47 -0.79 13.12
N ALA A 39 -8.13 -1.66 12.15
CA ALA A 39 -6.77 -2.17 12.00
C ALA A 39 -5.73 -1.09 11.66
N PRO A 40 -6.02 -0.08 10.82
CA PRO A 40 -5.05 0.96 10.49
C PRO A 40 -4.66 1.78 11.70
N SER A 41 -3.36 1.97 11.90
CA SER A 41 -2.90 2.95 12.89
C SER A 41 -3.03 4.34 12.31
N GLN A 42 -4.00 5.12 12.81
CA GLN A 42 -4.23 6.51 12.38
C GLN A 42 -2.98 7.38 12.54
N SER A 43 -2.19 7.16 13.60
CA SER A 43 -0.91 7.86 13.79
C SER A 43 0.11 7.55 12.69
N LEU A 44 0.12 6.31 12.19
CA LEU A 44 1.01 5.92 11.09
C LEU A 44 0.45 6.39 9.75
N THR A 45 -0.86 6.33 9.53
CA THR A 45 -1.52 6.91 8.34
C THR A 45 -1.13 8.38 8.18
N HIS A 46 -1.29 9.18 9.23
CA HIS A 46 -0.89 10.59 9.20
C HIS A 46 0.61 10.76 8.92
N ALA A 47 1.46 9.96 9.58
CA ALA A 47 2.90 10.04 9.40
C ALA A 47 3.33 9.66 7.97
N ILE A 48 2.69 8.66 7.35
CA ILE A 48 2.93 8.25 5.97
C ILE A 48 2.59 9.41 5.01
N SER A 49 1.37 9.94 5.11
CA SER A 49 0.90 11.03 4.23
C SER A 49 1.72 12.32 4.39
N SER A 50 2.27 12.55 5.59
CA SER A 50 3.12 13.72 5.88
C SER A 50 4.52 13.64 5.26
N LEU A 51 4.93 12.50 4.70
CA LEU A 51 6.21 12.36 4.01
C LEU A 51 6.16 12.85 2.55
N PHE A 52 4.96 13.03 1.99
CA PHE A 52 4.74 13.46 0.60
C PHE A 52 5.55 12.64 -0.40
N LEU A 53 5.57 11.32 -0.27
CA LEU A 53 6.40 10.45 -1.12
C LEU A 53 5.79 10.33 -2.53
N HIS A 54 6.52 9.67 -3.43
CA HIS A 54 5.91 9.21 -4.67
C HIS A 54 4.68 8.33 -4.34
N PRO A 55 3.52 8.54 -4.99
CA PRO A 55 2.28 7.85 -4.65
C PRO A 55 2.40 6.32 -4.55
N SER A 56 3.17 5.64 -5.42
CA SER A 56 3.38 4.19 -5.31
C SER A 56 4.17 3.76 -4.06
N VAL A 57 5.14 4.58 -3.61
CA VAL A 57 5.85 4.32 -2.35
C VAL A 57 4.88 4.50 -1.19
N GLU A 58 4.09 5.58 -1.21
CA GLU A 58 3.10 5.88 -0.18
C GLU A 58 2.02 4.78 -0.07
N THR A 59 1.48 4.32 -1.21
CA THR A 59 0.54 3.20 -1.28
C THR A 59 1.10 1.95 -0.59
N ALA A 60 2.34 1.56 -0.89
CA ALA A 60 2.93 0.37 -0.29
C ALA A 60 3.07 0.49 1.24
N LEU A 61 3.38 1.68 1.76
CA LEU A 61 3.39 1.93 3.20
C LEU A 61 1.99 1.85 3.82
N HIS A 62 0.97 2.39 3.14
CA HIS A 62 -0.42 2.27 3.59
C HIS A 62 -0.91 0.82 3.60
N LEU A 63 -0.54 0.01 2.61
CA LEU A 63 -0.82 -1.43 2.61
C LEU A 63 -0.18 -2.16 3.80
N LEU A 64 1.08 -1.84 4.14
CA LEU A 64 1.73 -2.37 5.35
C LEU A 64 1.12 -1.84 6.66
N ASN A 65 0.37 -0.73 6.60
CA ASN A 65 -0.37 -0.19 7.73
C ASN A 65 -1.81 -0.72 7.80
N ASP A 66 -2.22 -1.63 6.90
CA ASP A 66 -3.60 -2.09 6.73
C ASP A 66 -4.58 -0.99 6.26
N ASP A 67 -4.09 0.18 5.84
CA ASP A 67 -4.88 1.34 5.41
C ASP A 67 -5.28 1.23 3.94
N LEU A 68 -6.28 0.37 3.68
CA LEU A 68 -6.76 0.12 2.32
C LEU A 68 -7.45 1.34 1.70
N VAL A 69 -8.04 2.22 2.51
CA VAL A 69 -8.73 3.43 2.00
C VAL A 69 -7.70 4.39 1.39
N SER A 70 -6.64 4.71 2.13
CA SER A 70 -5.56 5.56 1.62
C SER A 70 -4.85 4.92 0.43
N ALA A 71 -4.55 3.61 0.51
CA ALA A 71 -3.90 2.88 -0.57
C ALA A 71 -4.75 2.90 -1.86
N HIS A 72 -6.05 2.60 -1.75
CA HIS A 72 -6.99 2.57 -2.88
C HIS A 72 -7.13 3.95 -3.50
N PHE A 73 -7.23 5.00 -2.68
CA PHE A 73 -7.27 6.38 -3.15
C PHE A 73 -6.07 6.75 -4.02
N LEU A 74 -4.87 6.26 -3.71
CA LEU A 74 -3.67 6.57 -4.48
C LEU A 74 -3.61 5.78 -5.80
N VAL A 75 -3.78 4.45 -5.73
CA VAL A 75 -3.60 3.58 -6.92
C VAL A 75 -4.62 3.84 -8.02
N ARG A 76 -5.83 4.27 -7.66
CA ARG A 76 -6.86 4.64 -8.65
C ARG A 76 -6.49 5.83 -9.53
N HIS A 77 -5.46 6.61 -9.18
CA HIS A 77 -4.96 7.71 -10.03
C HIS A 77 -3.82 7.26 -10.95
N MET A 78 -3.41 6.00 -10.88
CA MET A 78 -2.26 5.43 -11.60
C MET A 78 -2.61 3.99 -12.01
N GLN A 79 -3.62 3.85 -12.88
CA GLN A 79 -4.25 2.58 -13.24
C GLN A 79 -3.85 2.07 -14.63
N ALA A 80 -2.91 2.75 -15.30
CA ALA A 80 -2.53 2.42 -16.67
C ALA A 80 -1.01 2.53 -16.88
N PRO A 81 -0.46 1.85 -17.90
CA PRO A 81 0.92 2.05 -18.31
C PRO A 81 1.26 3.54 -18.51
N PRO A 82 2.46 3.99 -18.12
CA PRO A 82 3.59 3.20 -17.65
C PRO A 82 3.62 2.92 -16.13
N GLN A 83 2.51 3.12 -15.40
CA GLN A 83 2.46 3.00 -13.93
C GLN A 83 2.30 1.57 -13.41
N PHE A 84 3.13 0.66 -13.89
CA PHE A 84 3.05 -0.77 -13.56
C PHE A 84 3.22 -1.06 -12.06
N GLU A 85 4.00 -0.26 -11.33
CA GLU A 85 4.16 -0.43 -9.88
C GLU A 85 2.85 -0.17 -9.13
N SER A 86 2.13 0.88 -9.54
CA SER A 86 0.81 1.19 -8.98
C SER A 86 -0.21 0.12 -9.36
N MET A 87 -0.22 -0.33 -10.62
CA MET A 87 -1.10 -1.42 -11.07
C MET A 87 -0.83 -2.72 -10.29
N MET A 88 0.43 -3.04 -10.00
CA MET A 88 0.81 -4.18 -9.16
C MET A 88 0.27 -4.01 -7.72
N LEU A 89 0.45 -2.83 -7.12
CA LEU A 89 -0.08 -2.52 -5.79
C LEU A 89 -1.62 -2.57 -5.75
N HIS A 90 -2.29 -2.21 -6.84
CA HIS A 90 -3.74 -2.32 -6.97
C HIS A 90 -4.20 -3.79 -6.94
N GLY A 91 -3.48 -4.67 -7.65
CA GLY A 91 -3.70 -6.11 -7.55
C GLY A 91 -3.50 -6.65 -6.13
N ILE A 92 -2.45 -6.21 -5.43
CA ILE A 92 -2.23 -6.59 -4.02
C ILE A 92 -3.36 -6.10 -3.12
N LEU A 93 -3.81 -4.86 -3.30
CA LEU A 93 -4.90 -4.25 -2.56
C LEU A 93 -6.18 -5.09 -2.67
N HIS A 94 -6.61 -5.39 -3.89
CA HIS A 94 -7.81 -6.20 -4.10
C HIS A 94 -7.66 -7.62 -3.56
N ARG A 95 -6.44 -8.17 -3.49
CA ARG A 95 -6.22 -9.48 -2.87
C ARG A 95 -6.53 -9.42 -1.37
N ILE A 96 -6.09 -8.36 -0.70
CA ILE A 96 -6.36 -8.15 0.72
C ILE A 96 -7.87 -7.91 0.94
N GLU A 97 -8.55 -7.17 0.06
CA GLU A 97 -10.02 -7.00 0.09
C GLU A 97 -10.79 -8.29 -0.24
N GLY A 98 -10.12 -9.25 -0.85
CA GLY A 98 -10.70 -10.52 -1.29
C GLY A 98 -11.44 -10.45 -2.62
N ASP A 99 -11.19 -9.44 -3.45
CA ASP A 99 -11.67 -9.37 -4.83
C ASP A 99 -10.70 -10.07 -5.78
N TYR A 100 -10.69 -11.40 -5.72
CA TYR A 100 -9.69 -12.21 -6.43
C TYR A 100 -9.85 -12.17 -7.96
N GLU A 101 -11.04 -11.84 -8.49
CA GLU A 101 -11.22 -11.68 -9.94
C GLU A 101 -10.43 -10.48 -10.44
N ASN A 102 -10.54 -9.33 -9.75
CA ASN A 102 -9.73 -8.16 -10.06
C ASN A 102 -8.23 -8.39 -9.85
N VAL A 103 -7.82 -9.13 -8.80
CA VAL A 103 -6.41 -9.50 -8.61
C VAL A 103 -5.83 -10.18 -9.86
N ARG A 104 -6.56 -11.15 -10.41
CA ARG A 104 -6.11 -11.90 -11.59
C ARG A 104 -6.02 -11.04 -12.84
N ALA A 105 -6.94 -10.08 -12.99
CA ALA A 105 -6.89 -9.11 -14.08
C ALA A 105 -5.63 -8.23 -13.96
N TRP A 106 -5.43 -7.60 -12.80
CA TRP A 106 -4.25 -6.75 -12.56
C TRP A 106 -2.94 -7.52 -12.76
N TYR A 107 -2.84 -8.73 -12.20
CA TYR A 107 -1.62 -9.54 -12.32
C TYR A 107 -1.34 -9.94 -13.77
N ARG A 108 -2.38 -10.18 -14.57
CA ARG A 108 -2.22 -10.43 -16.01
C ARG A 108 -1.71 -9.20 -16.74
N ASP A 109 -2.19 -8.02 -16.38
CA ASP A 109 -1.81 -6.76 -17.04
C ASP A 109 -0.37 -6.34 -16.70
N VAL A 110 0.13 -6.71 -15.52
CA VAL A 110 1.50 -6.37 -15.09
C VAL A 110 2.53 -7.49 -15.25
N LYS A 111 2.13 -8.70 -15.67
CA LYS A 111 3.02 -9.89 -15.67
C LYS A 111 4.34 -9.71 -16.44
N ASP A 112 4.32 -8.87 -17.48
CA ASP A 112 5.47 -8.61 -18.35
C ASP A 112 6.28 -7.37 -17.92
N SER A 113 5.95 -6.76 -16.77
CA SER A 113 6.66 -5.61 -16.21
C SER A 113 7.86 -6.01 -15.35
N ASP A 114 8.82 -5.08 -15.19
CA ASP A 114 10.00 -5.30 -14.36
C ASP A 114 9.66 -5.49 -12.88
N VAL A 115 8.65 -4.77 -12.38
CA VAL A 115 8.21 -4.90 -10.98
C VAL A 115 7.63 -6.29 -10.71
N PHE A 116 6.83 -6.84 -11.64
CA PHE A 116 6.28 -8.17 -11.49
C PHE A 116 7.38 -9.24 -11.52
N ARG A 117 8.31 -9.16 -12.48
CA ARG A 117 9.48 -10.06 -12.55
C ARG A 117 10.36 -9.96 -11.30
N THR A 118 10.53 -8.77 -10.74
CA THR A 118 11.32 -8.58 -9.51
C THR A 118 10.70 -9.32 -8.32
N VAL A 119 9.37 -9.37 -8.26
CA VAL A 119 8.63 -10.04 -7.19
C VAL A 119 8.56 -11.55 -7.39
N TRP A 120 8.18 -11.99 -8.59
CA TRP A 120 7.78 -13.38 -8.85
C TRP A 120 8.77 -14.17 -9.72
N GLY A 121 9.75 -13.51 -10.34
CA GLY A 121 10.69 -14.07 -11.32
C GLY A 121 10.14 -14.05 -12.75
N ASP A 122 10.98 -14.45 -13.71
CA ASP A 122 10.65 -14.45 -15.15
C ASP A 122 9.45 -15.36 -15.50
N ASP A 123 9.35 -16.52 -14.83
CA ASP A 123 8.21 -17.45 -14.93
C ASP A 123 7.25 -17.33 -13.73
N GLY A 124 7.17 -16.13 -13.15
CA GLY A 124 6.48 -15.87 -11.89
C GLY A 124 4.95 -15.94 -11.93
N SER A 125 4.35 -15.96 -13.12
CA SER A 125 2.90 -15.90 -13.30
C SER A 125 2.17 -17.06 -12.61
N GLU A 126 2.66 -18.29 -12.75
CA GLU A 126 2.04 -19.47 -12.12
C GLU A 126 2.15 -19.38 -10.59
N LYS A 127 3.32 -19.00 -10.07
CA LYS A 127 3.56 -18.82 -8.62
C LYS A 127 2.65 -17.76 -8.02
N ALA A 128 2.47 -16.63 -8.71
CA ALA A 128 1.59 -15.56 -8.28
C ALA A 128 0.12 -16.02 -8.24
N MET A 129 -0.33 -16.75 -9.27
CA MET A 129 -1.70 -17.27 -9.33
C MET A 129 -1.96 -18.36 -8.28
N ASP A 130 -0.98 -19.21 -8.01
CA ASP A 130 -1.04 -20.21 -6.95
C ASP A 130 -1.10 -19.54 -5.56
N PHE A 131 -0.33 -18.47 -5.35
CA PHE A 131 -0.40 -17.69 -4.12
C PHE A 131 -1.80 -17.08 -3.91
N VAL A 132 -2.39 -16.48 -4.94
CA VAL A 132 -3.77 -15.96 -4.90
C VAL A 132 -4.78 -17.07 -4.61
N ARG A 133 -4.62 -18.25 -5.24
CA ARG A 133 -5.52 -19.40 -5.02
C ARG A 133 -5.48 -19.87 -3.56
N LYS A 134 -4.30 -19.98 -2.96
CA LYS A 134 -4.15 -20.38 -1.55
C LYS A 134 -4.84 -19.40 -0.61
N ILE A 135 -4.70 -18.10 -0.85
CA ILE A 135 -5.37 -17.06 -0.05
C ILE A 135 -6.90 -17.11 -0.23
N GLU A 136 -7.38 -17.34 -1.44
CA GLU A 136 -8.81 -17.51 -1.70
C GLU A 136 -9.40 -18.73 -0.97
N ILE A 137 -8.68 -19.86 -0.98
CA ILE A 137 -9.06 -21.06 -0.23
C ILE A 137 -9.08 -20.75 1.27
N LEU A 138 -8.02 -20.12 1.81
CA LEU A 138 -7.94 -19.71 3.21
C LEU A 138 -9.15 -18.87 3.65
N ARG A 139 -9.60 -17.94 2.80
CA ARG A 139 -10.77 -17.10 3.07
C ARG A 139 -12.07 -17.92 3.11
N LYS A 140 -12.22 -18.90 2.22
CA LYS A 140 -13.42 -19.77 2.14
C LYS A 140 -13.48 -20.77 3.29
N GLU A 141 -12.33 -21.25 3.77
CA GLU A 141 -12.21 -22.32 4.77
C GLU A 141 -12.01 -21.82 6.20
N ALA A 142 -12.52 -20.62 6.52
CA ALA A 142 -12.30 -19.87 7.77
C ALA A 142 -12.54 -20.63 9.12
N LYS A 143 -13.06 -21.87 9.09
CA LYS A 143 -13.30 -22.71 10.27
C LYS A 143 -12.19 -23.71 10.60
N HIS A 144 -11.25 -23.98 9.68
CA HIS A 144 -10.19 -24.98 9.86
C HIS A 144 -8.83 -24.49 9.33
N GLN A 145 -8.41 -23.31 9.81
CA GLN A 145 -7.16 -22.71 9.36
C GLN A 145 -5.97 -23.34 10.09
N ASP A 146 -5.04 -23.92 9.33
CA ASP A 146 -3.72 -24.26 9.84
C ASP A 146 -2.94 -22.96 10.09
N VAL A 147 -2.61 -22.70 11.36
CA VAL A 147 -1.88 -21.49 11.79
C VAL A 147 -0.54 -21.35 11.07
N SER A 148 0.14 -22.46 10.79
CA SER A 148 1.41 -22.44 10.06
C SER A 148 1.21 -21.99 8.61
N GLU A 149 0.15 -22.45 7.96
CA GLU A 149 -0.17 -22.04 6.58
C GLU A 149 -0.54 -20.57 6.51
N VAL A 150 -1.33 -20.07 7.47
CA VAL A 150 -1.67 -18.65 7.60
C VAL A 150 -0.41 -17.80 7.71
N HIS A 151 0.50 -18.13 8.63
CA HIS A 151 1.75 -17.36 8.79
C HIS A 151 2.61 -17.37 7.53
N GLN A 152 2.69 -18.48 6.80
CA GLN A 152 3.43 -18.54 5.53
C GLN A 152 2.82 -17.62 4.47
N LEU A 153 1.49 -17.56 4.39
CA LEU A 153 0.81 -16.67 3.45
C LEU A 153 0.99 -15.20 3.87
N GLU A 154 0.93 -14.90 5.16
CA GLU A 154 1.18 -13.56 5.70
C GLU A 154 2.62 -13.08 5.44
N ASP A 155 3.60 -13.96 5.63
CA ASP A 155 5.00 -13.68 5.31
C ASP A 155 5.20 -13.49 3.80
N GLY A 156 4.55 -14.31 2.97
CA GLY A 156 4.55 -14.13 1.52
C GLY A 156 3.96 -12.79 1.09
N SER A 157 2.83 -12.39 1.68
CA SER A 157 2.16 -11.11 1.37
C SER A 157 3.03 -9.92 1.79
N LYS A 158 3.64 -9.99 2.99
CA LYS A 158 4.61 -8.99 3.46
C LYS A 158 5.80 -8.88 2.53
N GLN A 159 6.37 -10.02 2.14
CA GLN A 159 7.54 -10.06 1.27
C GLN A 159 7.22 -9.47 -0.11
N GLU A 160 6.05 -9.75 -0.65
CA GLU A 160 5.60 -9.16 -1.91
C GLU A 160 5.50 -7.63 -1.82
N ILE A 161 4.78 -7.09 -0.82
CA ILE A 161 4.65 -5.65 -0.62
C ILE A 161 6.02 -5.01 -0.39
N LYS A 162 6.89 -5.65 0.41
CA LYS A 162 8.25 -5.20 0.66
C LYS A 162 9.08 -5.13 -0.63
N THR A 163 9.02 -6.14 -1.48
CA THR A 163 9.77 -6.17 -2.73
C THR A 163 9.29 -5.07 -3.69
N VAL A 164 7.96 -4.85 -3.80
CA VAL A 164 7.41 -3.73 -4.60
C VAL A 164 7.82 -2.39 -4.02
N LEU A 165 7.80 -2.23 -2.69
CA LEU A 165 8.27 -1.02 -2.01
C LEU A 165 9.74 -0.74 -2.34
N GLU A 166 10.62 -1.73 -2.22
CA GLU A 166 12.06 -1.59 -2.52
C GLU A 166 12.31 -1.29 -4.00
N PHE A 167 11.50 -1.86 -4.90
CA PHE A 167 11.52 -1.52 -6.32
C PHE A 167 11.15 -0.04 -6.53
N CYS A 168 10.07 0.43 -5.92
CA CYS A 168 9.63 1.83 -5.98
C CYS A 168 10.68 2.78 -5.38
N GLU A 169 11.29 2.43 -4.24
CA GLU A 169 12.37 3.20 -3.62
C GLU A 169 13.55 3.38 -4.57
N LYS A 170 13.96 2.32 -5.28
CA LYS A 170 15.04 2.39 -6.26
C LYS A 170 14.67 3.25 -7.47
N LYS A 171 13.41 3.16 -7.93
CA LYS A 171 12.93 3.88 -9.13
C LYS A 171 12.66 5.36 -8.88
N PHE A 172 12.03 5.69 -7.76
CA PHE A 172 11.50 7.02 -7.47
C PHE A 172 12.23 7.75 -6.34
N GLY A 173 13.01 7.04 -5.53
CA GLY A 173 13.58 7.57 -4.30
C GLY A 173 12.55 7.71 -3.18
N THR A 174 13.00 8.31 -2.07
CA THR A 174 12.20 8.53 -0.85
C THR A 174 12.19 10.00 -0.44
N GLN A 175 12.52 10.90 -1.38
CA GLN A 175 12.50 12.34 -1.16
C GLN A 175 11.08 12.86 -1.23
N LYS A 176 10.85 14.00 -0.58
CA LYS A 176 9.58 14.71 -0.60
C LYS A 176 9.24 15.11 -2.06
N LEU A 177 8.02 14.81 -2.49
CA LEU A 177 7.45 15.18 -3.79
C LEU A 177 6.28 16.15 -3.56
N ASP A 178 6.56 17.44 -3.76
CA ASP A 178 5.59 18.50 -3.55
C ASP A 178 4.42 18.46 -4.56
N GLU A 179 4.63 17.91 -5.77
CA GLU A 179 3.62 17.81 -6.83
C GLU A 179 3.42 16.37 -7.33
N ALA A 180 2.52 15.63 -6.68
CA ALA A 180 2.20 14.25 -7.05
C ALA A 180 1.27 14.14 -8.29
N ARG A 181 0.56 15.20 -8.68
CA ARG A 181 -0.39 15.16 -9.81
C ARG A 181 0.30 14.89 -11.15
N ALA A 182 1.57 15.26 -11.29
CA ALA A 182 2.34 15.06 -12.50
C ALA A 182 2.53 13.58 -12.88
N VAL A 183 2.30 12.65 -11.94
CA VAL A 183 2.44 11.21 -12.19
C VAL A 183 1.10 10.48 -12.36
N TRP A 184 -0.03 11.19 -12.31
CA TRP A 184 -1.35 10.55 -12.47
C TRP A 184 -1.58 10.11 -13.91
N VAL A 185 -1.94 8.84 -14.09
CA VAL A 185 -2.23 8.21 -15.38
C VAL A 185 -3.41 7.27 -15.20
N GLN A 186 -4.57 7.65 -15.75
CA GLN A 186 -5.79 6.84 -15.79
C GLN A 186 -6.10 6.50 -17.25
N ASP A 187 -6.65 5.31 -17.50
CA ASP A 187 -7.21 5.01 -18.82
C ASP A 187 -8.57 5.69 -19.02
N GLU A 188 -8.98 5.85 -20.27
CA GLU A 188 -10.27 6.49 -20.61
C GLU A 188 -11.47 5.75 -20.01
N LYS A 189 -11.35 4.44 -19.79
CA LYS A 189 -12.42 3.58 -19.25
C LYS A 189 -12.66 3.81 -17.75
N SER A 190 -11.63 4.18 -16.99
CA SER A 190 -11.69 4.42 -15.55
C SER A 190 -12.07 5.87 -15.19
N SER A 191 -11.94 6.80 -16.14
CA SER A 191 -12.20 8.23 -15.92
C SER A 191 -13.66 8.56 -15.56
N GLY A 192 -14.62 7.69 -15.89
CA GLY A 192 -16.05 7.94 -15.73
C GLY A 192 -16.74 7.37 -14.49
N LYS A 193 -16.06 6.63 -13.60
CA LYS A 193 -16.73 5.87 -12.50
C LYS A 193 -16.23 6.14 -11.09
N GLY A 194 -15.52 7.25 -10.85
CA GLY A 194 -14.86 7.47 -9.56
C GLY A 194 -15.09 8.80 -8.84
N SER A 195 -15.71 9.81 -9.42
CA SER A 195 -15.63 11.19 -8.86
C SER A 195 -16.26 11.39 -7.48
N ASP A 196 -17.14 10.49 -7.03
CA ASP A 196 -18.00 10.76 -5.88
C ASP A 196 -17.58 9.99 -4.63
N MET A 197 -16.40 10.29 -4.10
CA MET A 197 -16.11 10.11 -2.66
C MET A 197 -15.12 11.18 -2.20
N VAL A 198 -15.66 12.38 -1.93
CA VAL A 198 -14.99 13.42 -1.13
C VAL A 198 -16.05 13.97 -0.19
N VAL A 199 -15.89 13.76 1.13
CA VAL A 199 -16.00 14.77 2.21
C VAL A 199 -15.72 14.04 3.55
N GLY A 200 -14.75 14.56 4.31
CA GLY A 200 -14.53 14.21 5.72
C GLY A 200 -13.16 14.71 6.19
N GLY A 201 -13.12 15.91 6.77
CA GLY A 201 -11.90 16.60 7.17
C GLY A 201 -11.10 15.92 8.30
N GLU A 202 -9.90 16.47 8.50
CA GLU A 202 -8.76 16.04 9.36
C GLU A 202 -7.78 15.07 8.69
N GLY A 203 -6.65 15.61 8.22
CA GLY A 203 -5.42 14.85 7.93
C GLY A 203 -5.15 14.45 6.49
N TRP A 204 -6.10 14.63 5.57
CA TRP A 204 -5.91 14.28 4.15
C TRP A 204 -5.22 15.41 3.39
N ARG A 205 -4.12 15.10 2.68
CA ARG A 205 -3.50 16.03 1.70
C ARG A 205 -4.57 16.42 0.69
N GLN A 206 -4.88 17.71 0.63
CA GLN A 206 -5.63 18.27 -0.48
C GLN A 206 -4.70 18.20 -1.70
N PHE A 207 -5.01 17.32 -2.63
CA PHE A 207 -4.27 17.22 -3.89
C PHE A 207 -4.64 18.39 -4.76
#